data_AF-A0A3N5PD98-F1
#
_entry.id   AF-A0A3N5PD98-F1
#
_cell.length_a   1.000
_cell.length_b   1.000
_cell.length_c   1.000
_cell.angle_alpha   90.00
_cell.angle_beta   90.00
_cell.angle_gamma   90.00
#
_symmetry.space_group_name_H-M   'P 1'
#
loop_
_entity.id
_entity.type
_entity.pdbx_description
1 polymer ?
#
loop_
_entity_poly.entity_id
_entity_poly.type
_entity_poly.pdbx_seq_one_letter_code
_entity_poly.pdbx_strand_id
1 'polypeptide(L)'
;MVQPTVEQVLSLIRGGKDNAAVLVKAIGGNHSVFVATSIGNMAGITLGHGGQIGAITAEKFDGLDLSEFELARFTFDQCSFIGAVVTGTGIGSATSCDFSKSSGVCPAFGDIEGSRFIGVKFRGVKFSGSIDSVDFSSSTMEGAHFYEDGWTYTGRKKRQPDSMCVFAGAALGSAKFHDLCLKTPDFDGADLTGAIFASCVIEAGSFRKANLQKAIIVGCKLPGVNLAGANLRGANLANTDFTNACLDGADLAGCNLMGATLSGVNLSKTKNYDPSAASIGLVGPALSELDSLSQTARRIEITFRIRTGKDDEGEEVGIDTSGLRYGWGLQVPPSVSGSQYPHASTKIFSVAMMQLATLLGQRQVRYETVDISSTKSPKSGRELRDLVINGIAEAFAQPVPAADELAAATKTYREQVRQRQAGE
;
A
#
# COMPACT_ATOMS: atom_id res chain seq x y z
N MET A 1 -0.60 39.15 -18.26
CA MET A 1 0.75 38.69 -17.86
C MET A 1 1.33 37.95 -19.04
N VAL A 2 2.55 38.27 -19.44
CA VAL A 2 3.25 37.53 -20.50
C VAL A 2 3.64 36.16 -19.92
N GLN A 3 3.24 35.08 -20.60
CA GLN A 3 3.59 33.72 -20.22
C GLN A 3 5.11 33.54 -20.32
N PRO A 4 5.82 33.03 -19.29
CA PRO A 4 7.25 32.76 -19.36
C PRO A 4 7.60 31.72 -20.46
N THR A 5 8.73 31.91 -21.15
CA THR A 5 9.22 30.94 -22.15
C THR A 5 9.77 29.68 -21.47
N VAL A 6 9.97 28.59 -22.24
CA VAL A 6 10.69 27.37 -21.79
C VAL A 6 11.98 27.75 -21.06
N GLU A 7 12.79 28.59 -21.70
CA GLU A 7 14.12 28.94 -21.20
C GLU A 7 14.03 29.78 -19.92
N GLN A 8 12.99 30.61 -19.78
CA GLN A 8 12.75 31.33 -18.53
C GLN A 8 12.37 30.37 -17.39
N VAL A 9 11.52 29.38 -17.66
CA VAL A 9 11.19 28.32 -16.69
C VAL A 9 12.42 27.49 -16.34
N LEU A 10 13.19 27.03 -17.33
CA LEU A 10 14.43 26.28 -17.11
C LEU A 10 15.46 27.09 -16.33
N SER A 11 15.64 28.37 -16.65
CA SER A 11 16.54 29.28 -15.92
C SER A 11 16.12 29.41 -14.45
N LEU A 12 14.82 29.49 -14.17
CA LEU A 12 14.32 29.50 -12.80
C LEU A 12 14.66 28.19 -12.08
N ILE A 13 14.38 27.03 -12.68
CA ILE A 13 14.69 25.72 -12.10
C ILE A 13 16.21 25.56 -11.86
N ARG A 14 17.04 25.97 -12.82
CA ARG A 14 18.51 25.92 -12.73
C ARG A 14 19.07 26.81 -11.61
N GLY A 15 18.34 27.85 -11.20
CA GLY A 15 18.71 28.67 -10.05
C GLY A 15 18.40 28.06 -8.68
N GLY A 16 17.81 26.85 -8.64
CA GLY A 16 17.58 26.11 -7.40
C GLY A 16 16.53 26.75 -6.49
N LYS A 17 16.52 26.32 -5.22
CA LYS A 17 15.46 26.60 -4.23
C LYS A 17 15.05 28.07 -4.13
N ASP A 18 15.99 29.01 -4.22
CA ASP A 18 15.72 30.45 -4.10
C ASP A 18 14.75 30.96 -5.18
N ASN A 19 14.65 30.25 -6.32
CA ASN A 19 13.75 30.57 -7.41
C ASN A 19 12.39 29.86 -7.35
N ALA A 20 12.15 28.97 -6.38
CA ALA A 20 10.91 28.20 -6.27
C ALA A 20 9.69 29.14 -6.17
N ALA A 21 9.76 30.15 -5.29
CA ALA A 21 8.69 31.13 -5.11
C ALA A 21 8.46 32.00 -6.36
N VAL A 22 9.51 32.24 -7.15
CA VAL A 22 9.43 32.99 -8.41
C VAL A 22 8.73 32.17 -9.48
N LEU A 23 9.04 30.87 -9.57
CA LEU A 23 8.38 29.97 -10.51
C LEU A 23 6.88 29.84 -10.21
N VAL A 24 6.49 29.68 -8.95
CA VAL A 24 5.07 29.63 -8.54
C VAL A 24 4.33 30.92 -8.93
N LYS A 25 4.96 32.09 -8.74
CA LYS A 25 4.38 33.37 -9.17
C LYS A 25 4.31 33.50 -10.70
N ALA A 26 5.32 33.00 -11.42
CA ALA A 26 5.42 33.09 -12.88
C ALA A 26 4.40 32.20 -13.61
N ILE A 27 4.09 31.03 -13.06
CA ILE A 27 3.06 30.12 -13.58
C ILE A 27 1.64 30.66 -13.30
N GLY A 28 1.52 31.65 -12.42
CA GLY A 28 0.25 32.27 -12.02
C GLY A 28 -0.56 31.35 -11.12
N GLY A 29 -1.15 31.91 -10.06
CA GLY A 29 -2.05 31.16 -9.15
C GLY A 29 -3.27 30.52 -9.83
N ASN A 30 -3.49 30.81 -11.13
CA ASN A 30 -4.45 30.15 -12.01
C ASN A 30 -3.72 29.33 -13.09
N HIS A 31 -3.14 28.20 -12.68
CA HIS A 31 -3.18 26.84 -13.26
C HIS A 31 -3.42 26.57 -14.76
N SER A 32 -3.26 27.50 -15.69
CA SER A 32 -3.47 27.25 -17.12
C SER A 32 -2.54 28.06 -18.00
N VAL A 33 -1.80 27.32 -18.85
CA VAL A 33 -1.32 27.66 -20.22
C VAL A 33 0.21 27.75 -20.45
N PHE A 34 0.83 26.74 -21.09
CA PHE A 34 2.03 26.83 -21.96
C PHE A 34 2.04 25.90 -23.21
N VAL A 35 2.01 26.42 -24.45
CA VAL A 35 2.30 25.71 -25.75
C VAL A 35 3.58 26.28 -26.38
N ALA A 36 4.38 25.44 -27.02
CA ALA A 36 5.36 25.72 -28.06
C ALA A 36 5.83 24.42 -28.76
N THR A 37 5.12 23.88 -29.76
CA THR A 37 5.52 22.66 -30.48
C THR A 37 6.75 22.85 -31.38
N SER A 38 7.55 21.79 -31.56
CA SER A 38 8.18 21.47 -32.85
C SER A 38 8.47 19.97 -32.94
N ILE A 39 7.99 19.38 -34.02
CA ILE A 39 8.08 17.96 -34.38
C ILE A 39 9.42 17.74 -35.09
N GLY A 40 10.22 16.78 -34.60
CA GLY A 40 11.46 16.31 -35.21
C GLY A 40 12.71 16.79 -34.48
N ASN A 41 13.30 15.91 -33.66
CA ASN A 41 14.58 16.10 -32.95
C ASN A 41 14.79 17.46 -32.24
N MET A 42 13.73 18.15 -31.84
CA MET A 42 13.80 19.49 -31.25
C MET A 42 12.77 19.67 -30.12
N ALA A 43 13.14 20.47 -29.13
CA ALA A 43 12.32 20.88 -28.00
C ALA A 43 10.93 21.37 -28.41
N GLY A 44 9.89 20.93 -27.69
CA GLY A 44 8.56 21.50 -27.84
C GLY A 44 7.59 21.27 -26.67
N ILE A 45 6.94 22.34 -26.21
CA ILE A 45 5.81 22.40 -25.27
C ILE A 45 4.46 22.26 -26.03
N THR A 46 3.41 21.65 -25.48
CA THR A 46 2.02 21.78 -26.01
C THR A 46 0.97 21.85 -24.88
N LEU A 47 -0.23 22.42 -25.14
CA LEU A 47 -1.40 22.44 -24.24
C LEU A 47 -2.69 21.97 -24.90
N GLY A 48 -3.56 21.43 -24.05
CA GLY A 48 -5.01 21.65 -24.05
C GLY A 48 -5.52 21.77 -22.60
N HIS A 49 -6.72 22.31 -22.40
CA HIS A 49 -7.34 22.56 -21.08
C HIS A 49 -7.26 21.36 -20.11
N GLY A 50 -6.85 21.65 -18.86
CA GLY A 50 -6.69 20.65 -17.79
C GLY A 50 -5.38 19.85 -17.83
N GLY A 51 -4.50 20.13 -18.81
CA GLY A 51 -3.30 19.34 -19.12
C GLY A 51 -1.97 19.80 -18.51
N GLN A 52 -0.99 18.90 -18.64
CA GLN A 52 0.42 19.01 -18.23
C GLN A 52 1.09 20.30 -18.74
N ILE A 53 1.95 20.91 -17.92
CA ILE A 53 2.87 22.00 -18.26
C ILE A 53 4.12 21.38 -18.91
N GLY A 54 4.05 21.05 -20.21
CA GLY A 54 5.22 20.80 -21.07
C GLY A 54 6.11 19.59 -20.73
N ALA A 55 6.73 19.03 -21.76
CA ALA A 55 7.79 18.03 -21.61
C ALA A 55 9.16 18.72 -21.59
N ILE A 56 9.92 18.47 -20.53
CA ILE A 56 11.34 18.81 -20.42
C ILE A 56 12.12 17.54 -20.77
N THR A 57 12.99 17.62 -21.78
CA THR A 57 13.69 16.45 -22.30
C THR A 57 15.19 16.65 -22.30
N ALA A 58 15.95 15.64 -21.89
CA ALA A 58 17.42 15.61 -21.95
C ALA A 58 18.15 16.74 -21.20
N GLU A 59 17.52 17.31 -20.18
CA GLU A 59 18.10 18.38 -19.35
C GLU A 59 18.84 17.85 -18.12
N LYS A 60 19.74 18.65 -17.57
CA LYS A 60 20.52 18.32 -16.37
C LYS A 60 20.21 19.27 -15.21
N PHE A 61 19.77 18.68 -14.10
CA PHE A 61 19.43 19.31 -12.83
C PHE A 61 20.27 18.73 -11.68
N ASP A 62 21.45 18.20 -12.01
CA ASP A 62 22.33 17.52 -11.06
C ASP A 62 22.77 18.45 -9.93
N GLY A 63 22.74 17.94 -8.70
CA GLY A 63 23.17 18.65 -7.49
C GLY A 63 22.30 19.86 -7.10
N LEU A 64 21.22 20.15 -7.82
CA LEU A 64 20.34 21.26 -7.49
C LEU A 64 19.49 20.96 -6.26
N ASP A 65 19.26 21.99 -5.44
CA ASP A 65 18.20 21.95 -4.45
C ASP A 65 16.89 22.39 -5.10
N LEU A 66 15.99 21.43 -5.30
CA LEU A 66 14.66 21.59 -5.88
C LEU A 66 13.57 21.49 -4.81
N SER A 67 13.94 21.62 -3.53
CA SER A 67 12.97 21.60 -2.44
C SER A 67 11.90 22.66 -2.63
N GLU A 68 10.65 22.35 -2.28
CA GLU A 68 9.49 23.24 -2.38
C GLU A 68 9.06 23.63 -3.80
N PHE A 69 9.73 23.12 -4.84
CA PHE A 69 9.21 23.25 -6.21
C PHE A 69 7.97 22.38 -6.41
N GLU A 70 6.91 22.97 -6.96
CA GLU A 70 5.72 22.25 -7.42
C GLU A 70 5.87 21.90 -8.90
N LEU A 71 6.45 20.72 -9.18
CA LEU A 71 6.69 20.22 -10.53
C LEU A 71 5.68 19.15 -10.97
N ALA A 72 4.57 18.94 -10.24
CA ALA A 72 3.61 17.87 -10.53
C ALA A 72 2.92 18.02 -11.88
N ARG A 73 3.03 19.21 -12.49
CA ARG A 73 2.47 19.49 -13.81
C ARG A 73 3.47 19.31 -14.93
N PHE A 74 4.77 19.20 -14.64
CA PHE A 74 5.79 18.99 -15.65
C PHE A 74 5.96 17.50 -15.93
N THR A 75 6.29 17.19 -17.18
CA THR A 75 6.82 15.88 -17.55
C THR A 75 8.30 16.00 -17.85
N PHE A 76 9.08 15.06 -17.34
CA PHE A 76 10.51 14.96 -17.58
C PHE A 76 10.76 13.68 -18.35
N ASP A 77 11.54 13.76 -19.41
CA ASP A 77 11.98 12.60 -20.17
C ASP A 77 13.50 12.66 -20.37
N GLN A 78 14.21 11.56 -20.11
CA GLN A 78 15.66 11.47 -20.30
C GLN A 78 16.47 12.55 -19.55
N CYS A 79 15.92 13.10 -18.46
CA CYS A 79 16.56 14.15 -17.67
C CYS A 79 17.44 13.57 -16.55
N SER A 80 18.40 14.35 -16.10
CA SER A 80 19.32 14.00 -15.01
C SER A 80 19.05 14.86 -13.78
N PHE A 81 18.97 14.23 -12.61
CA PHE A 81 18.73 14.81 -11.29
C PHE A 81 19.73 14.22 -10.27
N ILE A 82 20.92 13.83 -10.73
CA ILE A 82 21.86 13.09 -9.92
C ILE A 82 22.31 13.96 -8.74
N GLY A 83 22.15 13.44 -7.52
CA GLY A 83 22.50 14.17 -6.30
C GLY A 83 21.62 15.38 -5.99
N ALA A 84 20.49 15.58 -6.68
CA ALA A 84 19.57 16.66 -6.39
C ALA A 84 18.87 16.48 -5.02
N VAL A 85 18.40 17.58 -4.43
CA VAL A 85 17.54 17.57 -3.24
C VAL A 85 16.10 17.86 -3.68
N VAL A 86 15.15 16.98 -3.36
CA VAL A 86 13.75 17.04 -3.83
C VAL A 86 12.76 17.03 -2.66
N THR A 87 13.05 17.77 -1.59
CA THR A 87 12.19 17.74 -0.39
C THR A 87 10.85 18.43 -0.65
N GLY A 88 9.75 17.69 -0.43
CA GLY A 88 8.38 18.17 -0.68
C GLY A 88 8.08 18.46 -2.15
N THR A 89 8.92 18.00 -3.08
CA THR A 89 8.78 18.23 -4.51
C THR A 89 7.84 17.20 -5.10
N GLY A 90 6.77 17.65 -5.76
CA GLY A 90 5.92 16.81 -6.61
C GLY A 90 6.45 16.81 -8.04
N ILE A 91 6.58 15.64 -8.68
CA ILE A 91 7.01 15.48 -10.07
C ILE A 91 5.96 14.64 -10.81
N GLY A 92 5.33 15.21 -11.83
CA GLY A 92 4.16 14.62 -12.46
C GLY A 92 4.48 13.35 -13.23
N SER A 93 5.49 13.41 -14.08
CA SER A 93 6.09 12.25 -14.73
C SER A 93 7.58 12.49 -14.93
N ALA A 94 8.39 11.46 -14.75
CA ALA A 94 9.81 11.48 -15.00
C ALA A 94 10.25 10.14 -15.60
N THR A 95 10.09 9.98 -16.92
CA THR A 95 10.42 8.75 -17.66
C THR A 95 11.88 8.75 -18.10
N SER A 96 12.53 7.59 -18.06
CA SER A 96 13.94 7.41 -18.44
C SER A 96 14.90 8.42 -17.80
N CYS A 97 14.56 8.95 -16.63
CA CYS A 97 15.32 9.96 -15.90
C CYS A 97 16.28 9.32 -14.89
N ASP A 98 17.36 10.02 -14.53
CA ASP A 98 18.32 9.55 -13.54
C ASP A 98 18.29 10.42 -12.28
N PHE A 99 17.71 9.89 -11.20
CA PHE A 99 17.67 10.48 -9.86
C PHE A 99 18.74 9.90 -8.94
N SER A 100 19.73 9.17 -9.44
CA SER A 100 20.70 8.46 -8.60
C SER A 100 21.35 9.38 -7.57
N LYS A 101 21.49 8.89 -6.33
CA LYS A 101 22.07 9.63 -5.19
C LYS A 101 21.33 10.90 -4.77
N SER A 102 20.15 11.18 -5.34
CA SER A 102 19.29 12.26 -4.87
C SER A 102 18.76 12.00 -3.46
N SER A 103 18.29 13.06 -2.80
CA SER A 103 17.76 12.97 -1.44
C SER A 103 16.53 13.84 -1.24
N GLY A 104 15.72 13.53 -0.23
CA GLY A 104 14.53 14.33 0.03
C GLY A 104 13.60 13.72 1.07
N VAL A 105 12.76 14.57 1.65
CA VAL A 105 11.67 14.15 2.53
C VAL A 105 10.34 14.37 1.83
N CYS A 106 9.51 13.33 1.79
CA CYS A 106 8.19 13.30 1.17
C CYS A 106 8.13 13.80 -0.29
N PRO A 107 9.07 13.44 -1.20
CA PRO A 107 8.85 13.68 -2.62
C PRO A 107 7.69 12.83 -3.15
N ALA A 108 7.06 13.29 -4.22
CA ALA A 108 6.01 12.54 -4.92
C ALA A 108 6.34 12.45 -6.41
N PHE A 109 6.17 11.27 -6.98
CA PHE A 109 6.41 10.97 -8.38
C PHE A 109 5.19 10.27 -8.97
N GLY A 110 4.75 10.69 -10.15
CA GLY A 110 3.79 9.93 -10.95
C GLY A 110 4.49 8.86 -11.80
N ASP A 111 4.32 8.91 -13.12
CA ASP A 111 4.88 7.91 -14.05
C ASP A 111 6.40 8.03 -14.16
N ILE A 112 7.12 6.95 -13.89
CA ILE A 112 8.60 6.94 -13.82
C ILE A 112 9.26 5.81 -14.62
N GLU A 113 8.59 5.33 -15.66
CA GLU A 113 9.05 4.22 -16.51
C GLU A 113 10.51 4.36 -16.96
N GLY A 114 11.31 3.31 -16.79
CA GLY A 114 12.71 3.25 -17.21
C GLY A 114 13.68 4.14 -16.42
N SER A 115 13.20 4.83 -15.37
CA SER A 115 14.04 5.73 -14.58
C SER A 115 14.93 5.01 -13.58
N ARG A 116 15.94 5.73 -13.09
CA ARG A 116 16.94 5.23 -12.16
C ARG A 116 16.87 6.03 -10.87
N PHE A 117 16.70 5.34 -9.76
CA PHE A 117 16.69 5.86 -8.41
C PHE A 117 17.70 5.08 -7.58
N ILE A 118 18.96 5.00 -8.04
CA ILE A 118 19.98 4.18 -7.38
C ILE A 118 20.66 4.95 -6.26
N GLY A 119 20.74 4.32 -5.08
CA GLY A 119 21.38 4.93 -3.91
C GLY A 119 20.71 6.22 -3.46
N VAL A 120 19.40 6.41 -3.75
CA VAL A 120 18.66 7.59 -3.29
C VAL A 120 18.41 7.51 -1.79
N LYS A 121 18.21 8.67 -1.17
CA LYS A 121 17.87 8.78 0.25
C LYS A 121 16.56 9.54 0.40
N PHE A 122 15.46 8.81 0.27
CA PHE A 122 14.13 9.35 0.44
C PHE A 122 13.47 8.84 1.71
N ARG A 123 12.67 9.70 2.34
CA ARG A 123 11.79 9.30 3.46
C ARG A 123 10.36 9.63 3.12
N GLY A 124 9.46 8.65 3.18
CA GLY A 124 8.03 8.84 2.89
C GLY A 124 7.73 9.25 1.44
N VAL A 125 8.57 8.83 0.49
CA VAL A 125 8.34 9.08 -0.95
C VAL A 125 7.07 8.38 -1.45
N LYS A 126 6.36 9.01 -2.37
CA LYS A 126 5.20 8.42 -3.05
C LYS A 126 5.50 8.20 -4.53
N PHE A 127 5.17 7.03 -5.04
CA PHE A 127 5.18 6.67 -6.45
C PHE A 127 3.75 6.23 -6.82
N SER A 128 3.02 7.09 -7.53
CA SER A 128 1.58 6.92 -7.81
C SER A 128 1.27 6.46 -9.24
N GLY A 129 2.30 6.17 -10.03
CA GLY A 129 2.19 5.81 -11.43
C GLY A 129 3.03 4.59 -11.79
N SER A 130 3.26 4.43 -13.09
CA SER A 130 4.00 3.30 -13.62
C SER A 130 5.44 3.25 -13.11
N ILE A 131 5.83 2.09 -12.58
CA ILE A 131 7.20 1.78 -12.13
C ILE A 131 7.89 0.71 -13.00
N ASP A 132 7.47 0.58 -14.26
CA ASP A 132 8.02 -0.42 -15.17
C ASP A 132 9.49 -0.12 -15.51
N SER A 133 10.32 -1.16 -15.43
CA SER A 133 11.76 -1.10 -15.73
C SER A 133 12.54 -0.07 -14.90
N VAL A 134 12.09 0.22 -13.67
CA VAL A 134 12.75 1.17 -12.77
C VAL A 134 13.78 0.48 -11.89
N ASP A 135 14.93 1.12 -11.71
CA ASP A 135 16.02 0.66 -10.85
C ASP A 135 16.11 1.49 -9.56
N PHE A 136 15.69 0.91 -8.45
CA PHE A 136 15.75 1.43 -7.08
C PHE A 136 16.89 0.81 -6.25
N SER A 137 17.86 0.16 -6.89
CA SER A 137 18.88 -0.61 -6.17
C SER A 137 19.67 0.23 -5.15
N SER A 138 20.02 -0.39 -4.02
CA SER A 138 20.80 0.21 -2.93
C SER A 138 20.24 1.51 -2.34
N SER A 139 18.95 1.79 -2.53
CA SER A 139 18.31 3.02 -2.08
C SER A 139 17.73 2.92 -0.69
N THR A 140 17.71 4.02 0.05
CA THR A 140 17.01 4.16 1.32
C THR A 140 15.70 4.89 1.10
N MET A 141 14.58 4.18 1.27
CA MET A 141 13.23 4.66 0.98
C MET A 141 12.24 4.17 2.07
N GLU A 142 12.58 4.44 3.33
CA GLU A 142 11.75 4.04 4.48
C GLU A 142 10.36 4.71 4.41
N GLY A 143 9.32 3.90 4.63
CA GLY A 143 7.92 4.33 4.56
C GLY A 143 7.47 4.77 3.17
N ALA A 144 8.19 4.40 2.10
CA ALA A 144 7.77 4.68 0.73
C ALA A 144 6.40 4.08 0.42
N HIS A 145 5.64 4.74 -0.45
CA HIS A 145 4.35 4.26 -0.91
C HIS A 145 4.36 4.11 -2.42
N PHE A 146 4.21 2.88 -2.89
CA PHE A 146 4.05 2.50 -4.29
C PHE A 146 2.61 2.06 -4.52
N TYR A 147 1.93 2.73 -5.44
CA TYR A 147 0.56 2.43 -5.78
C TYR A 147 0.28 2.87 -7.22
N GLU A 148 -0.58 2.14 -7.91
CA GLU A 148 -1.08 2.58 -9.22
C GLU A 148 -2.48 3.17 -9.02
N ASP A 149 -2.60 4.49 -9.13
CA ASP A 149 -3.90 5.11 -9.31
C ASP A 149 -4.37 4.77 -10.74
N GLY A 150 -5.57 4.20 -10.91
CA GLY A 150 -6.11 3.80 -12.23
C GLY A 150 -6.25 4.92 -13.28
N TRP A 151 -5.69 6.11 -13.01
CA TRP A 151 -5.45 7.22 -13.91
C TRP A 151 -3.94 7.35 -14.18
N THR A 152 -3.46 6.89 -15.33
CA THR A 152 -2.15 7.32 -15.83
C THR A 152 -2.27 8.76 -16.31
N TYR A 153 -1.30 9.63 -15.98
CA TYR A 153 -1.28 11.01 -16.48
C TYR A 153 -1.19 11.08 -18.01
N THR A 154 -0.80 9.96 -18.64
CA THR A 154 -0.73 9.78 -20.09
C THR A 154 -2.03 9.31 -20.75
N GLY A 155 -3.11 9.05 -19.99
CA GLY A 155 -4.42 8.65 -20.50
C GLY A 155 -4.45 7.27 -21.19
N ARG A 156 -3.37 6.48 -21.08
CA ARG A 156 -3.26 5.15 -21.68
C ARG A 156 -3.71 4.10 -20.67
N LYS A 157 -4.74 3.32 -21.01
CA LYS A 157 -4.98 2.01 -20.38
C LYS A 157 -3.71 1.19 -20.54
N LYS A 158 -3.10 0.78 -19.44
CA LYS A 158 -1.83 0.04 -19.50
C LYS A 158 -2.04 -1.29 -20.24
N ARG A 159 -1.18 -1.48 -21.25
CA ARG A 159 -0.82 -2.78 -21.83
C ARG A 159 -0.26 -3.67 -20.71
N GLN A 160 -0.25 -4.98 -20.95
CA GLN A 160 0.34 -5.97 -20.04
C GLN A 160 1.70 -5.47 -19.50
N PRO A 161 1.95 -5.54 -18.18
CA PRO A 161 3.15 -5.00 -17.57
C PRO A 161 4.40 -5.75 -18.06
N ASP A 162 5.41 -5.00 -18.52
CA ASP A 162 6.74 -5.49 -18.92
C ASP A 162 7.71 -5.60 -17.73
N SER A 163 7.21 -5.50 -16.50
CA SER A 163 8.02 -5.07 -15.36
C SER A 163 9.26 -5.95 -15.14
N MET A 164 10.40 -5.28 -14.93
CA MET A 164 11.69 -5.80 -14.48
C MET A 164 12.27 -4.78 -13.50
N CYS A 165 11.48 -4.36 -12.52
CA CYS A 165 11.91 -3.37 -11.55
C CYS A 165 12.89 -3.98 -10.53
N VAL A 166 13.88 -3.19 -10.13
CA VAL A 166 14.98 -3.64 -9.27
C VAL A 166 14.94 -2.88 -7.96
N PHE A 167 14.79 -3.59 -6.86
CA PHE A 167 14.87 -3.11 -5.47
C PHE A 167 16.04 -3.75 -4.72
N ALA A 168 16.98 -4.40 -5.43
CA ALA A 168 18.07 -5.15 -4.84
C ALA A 168 18.87 -4.31 -3.83
N GLY A 169 18.99 -4.83 -2.59
CA GLY A 169 19.68 -4.17 -1.48
C GLY A 169 19.05 -2.86 -0.99
N ALA A 170 17.84 -2.51 -1.42
CA ALA A 170 17.16 -1.29 -0.97
C ALA A 170 16.63 -1.44 0.47
N ALA A 171 16.69 -0.36 1.24
CA ALA A 171 16.08 -0.25 2.56
C ALA A 171 14.67 0.34 2.43
N LEU A 172 13.67 -0.51 2.54
CA LEU A 172 12.24 -0.30 2.31
C LEU A 172 11.41 -0.61 3.57
N GLY A 173 12.00 -0.39 4.76
CA GLY A 173 11.30 -0.60 6.03
C GLY A 173 9.96 0.13 6.07
N SER A 174 8.90 -0.57 6.49
CA SER A 174 7.52 -0.06 6.52
C SER A 174 6.98 0.50 5.20
N ALA A 175 7.61 0.18 4.06
CA ALA A 175 7.11 0.59 2.75
C ALA A 175 5.76 -0.08 2.44
N LYS A 176 4.96 0.57 1.61
CA LYS A 176 3.61 0.17 1.24
C LYS A 176 3.55 -0.07 -0.26
N PHE A 177 3.05 -1.22 -0.66
CA PHE A 177 2.78 -1.63 -2.03
C PHE A 177 1.29 -1.96 -2.13
N HIS A 178 0.53 -1.18 -2.90
CA HIS A 178 -0.91 -1.35 -3.06
C HIS A 178 -1.26 -1.49 -4.54
N ASP A 179 -2.08 -2.51 -4.85
CA ASP A 179 -2.69 -2.69 -6.18
C ASP A 179 -1.70 -2.79 -7.35
N LEU A 180 -0.45 -3.17 -7.07
CA LEU A 180 0.60 -3.32 -8.09
C LEU A 180 0.55 -4.68 -8.78
N CYS A 181 0.79 -4.68 -10.08
CA CYS A 181 1.05 -5.88 -10.88
C CYS A 181 2.51 -5.85 -11.36
N LEU A 182 3.37 -6.66 -10.73
CA LEU A 182 4.80 -6.71 -11.04
C LEU A 182 5.17 -8.08 -11.61
N LYS A 183 5.75 -8.08 -12.79
CA LYS A 183 6.41 -9.27 -13.34
C LYS A 183 7.88 -9.25 -12.95
N THR A 184 8.44 -10.39 -12.58
CA THR A 184 9.88 -10.58 -12.34
C THR A 184 10.62 -9.46 -11.57
N PRO A 185 10.05 -8.85 -10.50
CA PRO A 185 10.78 -7.83 -9.75
C PRO A 185 11.94 -8.45 -8.97
N ASP A 186 13.00 -7.68 -8.73
CA ASP A 186 14.17 -8.12 -7.96
C ASP A 186 14.25 -7.38 -6.61
N PHE A 187 13.86 -8.04 -5.52
CA PHE A 187 14.01 -7.60 -4.14
C PHE A 187 15.18 -8.30 -3.41
N ASP A 188 16.15 -8.86 -4.13
CA ASP A 188 17.24 -9.62 -3.51
C ASP A 188 18.01 -8.76 -2.48
N GLY A 189 18.13 -9.28 -1.26
CA GLY A 189 18.80 -8.60 -0.14
C GLY A 189 18.15 -7.30 0.33
N ALA A 190 16.95 -6.95 -0.15
CA ALA A 190 16.23 -5.76 0.31
C ALA A 190 15.78 -5.89 1.78
N ASP A 191 15.76 -4.78 2.51
CA ASP A 191 15.13 -4.69 3.83
C ASP A 191 13.68 -4.23 3.69
N LEU A 192 12.76 -5.16 3.85
CA LEU A 192 11.30 -5.00 3.79
C LEU A 192 10.66 -5.19 5.17
N THR A 193 11.41 -4.91 6.26
CA THR A 193 10.91 -5.08 7.63
C THR A 193 9.62 -4.28 7.83
N GLY A 194 8.54 -4.94 8.21
CA GLY A 194 7.23 -4.30 8.42
C GLY A 194 6.56 -3.76 7.14
N ALA A 195 7.09 -4.06 5.96
CA ALA A 195 6.48 -3.63 4.70
C ALA A 195 5.08 -4.24 4.52
N ILE A 196 4.20 -3.51 3.84
CA ILE A 196 2.82 -3.89 3.58
C ILE A 196 2.62 -4.09 2.08
N PHE A 197 2.18 -5.28 1.70
CA PHE A 197 1.74 -5.62 0.36
C PHE A 197 0.25 -5.95 0.43
N ALA A 198 -0.56 -5.19 -0.31
CA ALA A 198 -2.00 -5.33 -0.33
C ALA A 198 -2.49 -5.37 -1.79
N SER A 199 -3.29 -6.38 -2.11
CA SER A 199 -3.84 -6.58 -3.46
C SER A 199 -2.78 -6.67 -4.57
N CYS A 200 -1.53 -6.99 -4.23
CA CYS A 200 -0.46 -7.10 -5.21
C CYS A 200 -0.51 -8.44 -5.98
N VAL A 201 -0.12 -8.39 -7.25
CA VAL A 201 0.20 -9.55 -8.07
C VAL A 201 1.68 -9.45 -8.43
N ILE A 202 2.51 -10.38 -7.94
CA ILE A 202 3.94 -10.45 -8.22
C ILE A 202 4.26 -11.82 -8.81
N GLU A 203 4.51 -11.87 -10.11
CA GLU A 203 4.80 -13.10 -10.83
C GLU A 203 6.31 -13.31 -10.94
N ALA A 204 6.82 -14.46 -10.50
CA ALA A 204 8.22 -14.86 -10.65
C ALA A 204 9.25 -13.84 -10.12
N GLY A 205 8.88 -13.06 -9.09
CA GLY A 205 9.77 -12.11 -8.42
C GLY A 205 10.83 -12.79 -7.55
N SER A 206 11.96 -12.13 -7.36
CA SER A 206 13.05 -12.59 -6.51
C SER A 206 13.07 -11.81 -5.20
N PHE A 207 13.20 -12.51 -4.07
CA PHE A 207 13.29 -11.99 -2.70
C PHE A 207 14.41 -12.72 -1.94
N ARG A 208 15.45 -13.17 -2.66
CA ARG A 208 16.49 -14.01 -2.06
C ARG A 208 17.21 -13.22 -0.99
N LYS A 209 17.35 -13.81 0.19
CA LYS A 209 17.99 -13.18 1.36
C LYS A 209 17.38 -11.83 1.75
N ALA A 210 16.18 -11.51 1.29
CA ALA A 210 15.47 -10.30 1.71
C ALA A 210 15.05 -10.41 3.19
N ASN A 211 15.00 -9.27 3.88
CA ASN A 211 14.48 -9.20 5.23
C ASN A 211 13.01 -8.78 5.21
N LEU A 212 12.10 -9.73 5.41
CA LEU A 212 10.65 -9.54 5.42
C LEU A 212 10.08 -9.70 6.84
N GLN A 213 10.90 -9.49 7.88
CA GLN A 213 10.47 -9.62 9.26
C GLN A 213 9.25 -8.74 9.54
N LYS A 214 8.19 -9.32 10.11
CA LYS A 214 6.92 -8.64 10.41
C LYS A 214 6.23 -7.98 9.20
N ALA A 215 6.60 -8.34 7.97
CA ALA A 215 5.90 -7.86 6.78
C ALA A 215 4.45 -8.36 6.76
N ILE A 216 3.55 -7.60 6.14
CA ILE A 216 2.13 -7.94 5.95
C ILE A 216 1.92 -8.16 4.46
N ILE A 217 1.72 -9.41 4.07
CA ILE A 217 1.50 -9.83 2.68
C ILE A 217 0.25 -10.70 2.71
N VAL A 218 -0.92 -10.07 2.70
CA VAL A 218 -2.20 -10.76 2.89
C VAL A 218 -3.00 -10.73 1.61
N GLY A 219 -3.48 -11.91 1.18
CA GLY A 219 -4.32 -12.05 -0.02
C GLY A 219 -3.65 -11.70 -1.34
N CYS A 220 -2.32 -11.58 -1.35
CA CYS A 220 -1.56 -11.28 -2.57
C CYS A 220 -1.38 -12.53 -3.44
N LYS A 221 -1.09 -12.33 -4.72
CA LYS A 221 -0.71 -13.42 -5.64
C LYS A 221 0.79 -13.36 -5.90
N LEU A 222 1.53 -14.33 -5.40
CA LEU A 222 2.99 -14.44 -5.52
C LEU A 222 3.43 -15.74 -6.22
N PRO A 223 2.88 -16.10 -7.41
CA PRO A 223 3.24 -17.36 -8.04
C PRO A 223 4.71 -17.36 -8.52
N GLY A 224 5.41 -18.45 -8.26
CA GLY A 224 6.78 -18.68 -8.74
C GLY A 224 7.85 -17.78 -8.10
N VAL A 225 7.54 -17.06 -7.02
CA VAL A 225 8.52 -16.19 -6.37
C VAL A 225 9.66 -16.98 -5.72
N ASN A 226 10.85 -16.37 -5.67
CA ASN A 226 12.03 -16.95 -5.05
C ASN A 226 12.35 -16.26 -3.72
N LEU A 227 11.98 -16.88 -2.61
CA LEU A 227 12.23 -16.44 -1.24
C LEU A 227 13.43 -17.16 -0.60
N ALA A 228 14.34 -17.73 -1.40
CA ALA A 228 15.44 -18.53 -0.86
C ALA A 228 16.31 -17.72 0.12
N GLY A 229 16.46 -18.23 1.34
CA GLY A 229 17.20 -17.58 2.41
C GLY A 229 16.56 -16.31 2.99
N ALA A 230 15.32 -15.97 2.63
CA ALA A 230 14.62 -14.80 3.16
C ALA A 230 14.32 -14.94 4.67
N ASN A 231 14.32 -13.82 5.38
CA ASN A 231 13.88 -13.75 6.78
C ASN A 231 12.41 -13.34 6.83
N LEU A 232 11.50 -14.27 7.10
CA LEU A 232 10.05 -14.01 7.16
C LEU A 232 9.54 -13.95 8.61
N ARG A 233 10.41 -13.93 9.62
CA ARG A 233 10.02 -14.07 11.03
C ARG A 233 8.87 -13.12 11.42
N GLY A 234 7.80 -13.67 11.98
CA GLY A 234 6.62 -12.90 12.39
C GLY A 234 5.83 -12.24 11.25
N ALA A 235 6.11 -12.55 9.98
CA ALA A 235 5.35 -12.03 8.85
C ALA A 235 3.94 -12.60 8.82
N ASN A 236 2.97 -11.78 8.40
CA ASN A 236 1.62 -12.21 8.12
C ASN A 236 1.48 -12.49 6.62
N LEU A 237 1.39 -13.77 6.26
CA LEU A 237 1.33 -14.26 4.89
C LEU A 237 -0.03 -14.90 4.55
N ALA A 238 -1.06 -14.58 5.34
CA ALA A 238 -2.35 -15.24 5.27
C ALA A 238 -3.02 -15.08 3.89
N ASN A 239 -3.61 -16.16 3.38
CA ASN A 239 -4.31 -16.24 2.09
C ASN A 239 -3.47 -15.82 0.87
N THR A 240 -2.15 -15.79 0.99
CA THR A 240 -1.27 -15.46 -0.13
C THR A 240 -1.00 -16.69 -0.98
N ASP A 241 -1.05 -16.51 -2.29
CA ASP A 241 -0.75 -17.57 -3.25
C ASP A 241 0.76 -17.66 -3.52
N PHE A 242 1.41 -18.69 -2.99
CA PHE A 242 2.81 -19.01 -3.21
C PHE A 242 2.99 -20.22 -4.16
N THR A 243 2.03 -20.46 -5.06
CA THR A 243 2.12 -21.59 -6.01
C THR A 243 3.49 -21.59 -6.71
N ASN A 244 4.20 -22.72 -6.64
CA ASN A 244 5.55 -22.92 -7.18
C ASN A 244 6.64 -21.97 -6.62
N ALA A 245 6.44 -21.35 -5.46
CA ALA A 245 7.47 -20.53 -4.83
C ALA A 245 8.63 -21.38 -4.29
N CYS A 246 9.84 -20.80 -4.27
CA CYS A 246 11.02 -21.39 -3.65
C CYS A 246 11.25 -20.76 -2.27
N LEU A 247 11.23 -21.57 -1.21
CA LEU A 247 11.47 -21.15 0.18
C LEU A 247 12.75 -21.77 0.77
N ASP A 248 13.65 -22.31 -0.06
CA ASP A 248 14.87 -22.98 0.40
C ASP A 248 15.67 -22.09 1.37
N GLY A 249 15.83 -22.53 2.62
CA GLY A 249 16.59 -21.82 3.66
C GLY A 249 15.91 -20.61 4.28
N ALA A 250 14.67 -20.27 3.88
CA ALA A 250 13.89 -19.18 4.46
C ALA A 250 13.53 -19.45 5.94
N ASP A 251 13.51 -18.41 6.78
CA ASP A 251 13.13 -18.52 8.20
C ASP A 251 11.68 -18.09 8.41
N LEU A 252 10.82 -19.06 8.75
CA LEU A 252 9.38 -18.89 8.94
C LEU A 252 8.96 -18.78 10.41
N ALA A 253 9.88 -18.55 11.36
CA ALA A 253 9.53 -18.55 12.77
C ALA A 253 8.44 -17.52 13.12
N GLY A 254 7.30 -17.99 13.62
CA GLY A 254 6.16 -17.15 13.98
C GLY A 254 5.42 -16.54 12.77
N CYS A 255 5.65 -17.03 11.55
CA CYS A 255 4.84 -16.64 10.39
C CYS A 255 3.39 -17.10 10.53
N ASN A 256 2.47 -16.28 10.05
CA ASN A 256 1.10 -16.70 9.79
C ASN A 256 0.96 -17.14 8.32
N LEU A 257 0.76 -18.43 8.07
CA LEU A 257 0.54 -19.00 6.72
C LEU A 257 -0.91 -19.50 6.53
N MET A 258 -1.82 -19.08 7.39
CA MET A 258 -3.22 -19.48 7.37
C MET A 258 -3.87 -19.19 6.01
N GLY A 259 -4.45 -20.23 5.38
CA GLY A 259 -5.06 -20.13 4.06
C GLY A 259 -4.11 -19.87 2.89
N ALA A 260 -2.78 -19.82 3.10
CA ALA A 260 -1.82 -19.62 2.02
C ALA A 260 -1.78 -20.84 1.07
N THR A 261 -1.68 -20.60 -0.23
CA THR A 261 -1.54 -21.68 -1.22
C THR A 261 -0.07 -22.04 -1.37
N LEU A 262 0.32 -23.25 -0.99
CA LEU A 262 1.70 -23.76 -1.05
C LEU A 262 1.88 -24.88 -2.09
N SER A 263 0.99 -24.96 -3.08
CA SER A 263 1.05 -25.97 -4.15
C SER A 263 2.39 -25.90 -4.89
N GLY A 264 3.11 -27.02 -4.99
CA GLY A 264 4.41 -27.09 -5.65
C GLY A 264 5.59 -26.51 -4.85
N VAL A 265 5.37 -26.07 -3.60
CA VAL A 265 6.42 -25.55 -2.72
C VAL A 265 7.12 -26.70 -1.99
N ASN A 266 8.46 -26.73 -2.03
CA ASN A 266 9.25 -27.66 -1.23
C ASN A 266 9.62 -27.04 0.13
N LEU A 267 9.03 -27.55 1.21
CA LEU A 267 9.25 -27.06 2.57
C LEU A 267 10.33 -27.85 3.34
N SER A 268 10.96 -28.87 2.74
CA SER A 268 11.97 -29.69 3.44
C SER A 268 13.24 -28.94 3.87
N LYS A 269 13.49 -27.78 3.25
CA LYS A 269 14.67 -26.94 3.51
C LYS A 269 14.33 -25.61 4.16
N THR A 270 13.08 -25.37 4.53
CA THR A 270 12.70 -24.17 5.28
C THR A 270 13.14 -24.31 6.73
N LYS A 271 13.42 -23.18 7.38
CA LYS A 271 13.77 -23.12 8.80
C LYS A 271 12.55 -22.73 9.60
N ASN A 272 12.39 -23.33 10.79
CA ASN A 272 11.33 -23.00 11.75
C ASN A 272 9.91 -23.05 11.14
N TYR A 273 9.71 -23.87 10.12
CA TYR A 273 8.39 -24.13 9.58
C TYR A 273 7.62 -24.98 10.58
N ASP A 274 6.52 -24.42 11.08
CA ASP A 274 5.53 -25.16 11.84
C ASP A 274 4.37 -25.54 10.91
N PRO A 275 4.17 -26.84 10.60
CA PRO A 275 3.02 -27.30 9.84
C PRO A 275 1.69 -26.89 10.47
N SER A 276 1.63 -26.68 11.79
CA SER A 276 0.46 -26.15 12.50
C SER A 276 0.08 -24.73 12.05
N ALA A 277 1.08 -23.92 11.65
CA ALA A 277 0.90 -22.57 11.13
C ALA A 277 0.40 -22.55 9.67
N ALA A 278 0.50 -23.68 8.95
CA ALA A 278 0.03 -23.86 7.58
C ALA A 278 -1.19 -24.80 7.47
N SER A 279 -1.57 -25.47 8.56
CA SER A 279 -2.74 -26.34 8.57
C SER A 279 -3.98 -25.50 8.84
N ILE A 280 -4.67 -25.19 7.75
CA ILE A 280 -6.12 -25.26 7.51
C ILE A 280 -6.36 -24.32 6.32
N GLY A 281 -6.86 -24.89 5.22
CA GLY A 281 -7.32 -24.10 4.09
C GLY A 281 -8.47 -23.18 4.50
N LEU A 282 -8.50 -21.99 3.90
CA LEU A 282 -9.47 -20.91 4.14
C LEU A 282 -9.55 -20.47 5.60
N VAL A 283 -8.81 -19.41 5.91
CA VAL A 283 -8.96 -18.59 7.13
C VAL A 283 -8.90 -19.39 8.44
N GLY A 284 -8.91 -18.74 9.59
CA GLY A 284 -8.85 -19.49 10.86
C GLY A 284 -10.18 -20.18 11.12
N PRO A 285 -10.25 -21.12 12.08
CA PRO A 285 -11.48 -21.87 12.36
C PRO A 285 -12.67 -20.94 12.62
N ALA A 286 -12.44 -19.76 13.23
CA ALA A 286 -13.51 -18.82 13.47
C ALA A 286 -13.99 -18.15 12.18
N LEU A 287 -13.08 -17.65 11.35
CA LEU A 287 -13.44 -17.04 10.06
C LEU A 287 -14.05 -18.06 9.08
N SER A 288 -13.63 -19.33 9.12
CA SER A 288 -14.16 -20.39 8.24
C SER A 288 -15.58 -20.80 8.65
N GLU A 289 -15.83 -20.86 9.96
CA GLU A 289 -17.16 -21.05 10.49
C GLU A 289 -18.05 -19.82 10.20
N LEU A 290 -17.51 -18.60 10.21
CA LEU A 290 -18.24 -17.39 9.80
C LEU A 290 -18.57 -17.39 8.30
N ASP A 291 -17.71 -17.91 7.43
CA ASP A 291 -18.04 -18.11 6.02
C ASP A 291 -19.22 -19.06 5.85
N SER A 292 -19.21 -20.19 6.55
CA SER A 292 -20.30 -21.16 6.55
C SER A 292 -21.61 -20.56 7.11
N LEU A 293 -21.49 -19.78 8.18
CA LEU A 293 -22.61 -19.06 8.79
C LEU A 293 -23.17 -17.99 7.84
N SER A 294 -22.32 -17.27 7.11
CA SER A 294 -22.73 -16.22 6.17
C SER A 294 -23.57 -16.75 4.99
N GLN A 295 -23.44 -18.03 4.67
CA GLN A 295 -24.24 -18.69 3.63
C GLN A 295 -25.63 -19.11 4.12
N THR A 296 -25.77 -19.38 5.41
CA THR A 296 -27.01 -19.90 6.03
C THR A 296 -27.83 -18.81 6.72
N ALA A 297 -27.16 -17.83 7.32
CA ALA A 297 -27.81 -16.65 7.90
C ALA A 297 -28.30 -15.70 6.79
N ARG A 298 -29.40 -14.98 7.06
CA ARG A 298 -29.95 -14.01 6.10
C ARG A 298 -29.14 -12.71 6.07
N ARG A 299 -28.62 -12.30 7.24
CA ARG A 299 -27.75 -11.13 7.43
C ARG A 299 -26.93 -11.34 8.69
N ILE A 300 -25.68 -10.94 8.63
CA ILE A 300 -24.78 -10.77 9.76
C ILE A 300 -24.13 -9.41 9.56
N GLU A 301 -24.30 -8.55 10.55
CA GLU A 301 -23.67 -7.25 10.63
C GLU A 301 -22.83 -7.21 11.90
N ILE A 302 -21.57 -6.82 11.74
CA ILE A 302 -20.58 -6.76 12.81
C ILE A 302 -20.00 -5.36 12.79
N THR A 303 -20.00 -4.70 13.95
CA THR A 303 -19.33 -3.42 14.13
C THR A 303 -18.41 -3.49 15.35
N PHE A 304 -17.29 -2.80 15.28
CA PHE A 304 -16.33 -2.68 16.38
C PHE A 304 -15.50 -1.41 16.19
N ARG A 305 -14.80 -1.00 17.25
CA ARG A 305 -13.97 0.20 17.23
C ARG A 305 -12.49 -0.14 17.18
N ILE A 306 -11.71 0.68 16.48
CA ILE A 306 -10.25 0.61 16.43
C ILE A 306 -9.61 1.85 17.04
N ARG A 307 -8.45 1.69 17.69
CA ARG A 307 -7.69 2.83 18.22
C ARG A 307 -6.96 3.58 17.09
N THR A 308 -7.19 4.88 17.04
CA THR A 308 -6.60 5.85 16.11
C THR A 308 -5.53 6.73 16.78
N GLY A 309 -5.51 6.78 18.12
CA GLY A 309 -4.55 7.52 18.94
C GLY A 309 -4.48 6.99 20.39
N LYS A 310 -3.69 7.64 21.25
CA LYS A 310 -3.47 7.19 22.64
C LYS A 310 -4.69 7.37 23.56
N ASP A 311 -5.59 8.30 23.26
CA ASP A 311 -6.73 8.68 24.12
C ASP A 311 -8.06 8.84 23.36
N ASP A 312 -8.24 8.13 22.24
CA ASP A 312 -9.44 8.23 21.41
C ASP A 312 -10.49 7.15 21.78
N GLU A 313 -11.78 7.51 21.71
CA GLU A 313 -12.94 6.61 21.71
C GLU A 313 -12.82 5.52 20.61
N GLY A 314 -11.95 5.78 19.64
CA GLY A 314 -11.68 4.94 18.49
C GLY A 314 -12.72 5.16 17.41
N GLU A 315 -12.46 4.66 16.21
CA GLU A 315 -13.39 4.82 15.11
C GLU A 315 -14.14 3.52 14.84
N GLU A 316 -15.44 3.64 14.54
CA GLU A 316 -16.28 2.49 14.23
C GLU A 316 -15.98 1.96 12.83
N VAL A 317 -15.80 0.65 12.74
CA VAL A 317 -15.60 -0.11 11.53
C VAL A 317 -16.48 -1.35 11.58
N GLY A 318 -16.80 -1.91 10.42
CA GLY A 318 -17.70 -3.04 10.39
C GLY A 318 -17.81 -3.76 9.05
N ILE A 319 -18.51 -4.88 9.09
CA ILE A 319 -18.87 -5.67 7.92
C ILE A 319 -20.35 -6.03 7.96
N ASP A 320 -21.05 -5.77 6.86
CA ASP A 320 -22.42 -6.20 6.61
C ASP A 320 -22.47 -7.18 5.44
N THR A 321 -22.79 -8.44 5.73
CA THR A 321 -22.88 -9.51 4.71
C THR A 321 -23.95 -9.27 3.66
N SER A 322 -24.98 -8.48 3.97
CA SER A 322 -26.00 -8.11 2.99
C SER A 322 -25.45 -7.12 1.95
N GLY A 323 -24.59 -6.20 2.38
CA GLY A 323 -23.88 -5.25 1.52
C GLY A 323 -22.73 -5.86 0.73
N LEU A 324 -22.08 -6.92 1.25
CA LEU A 324 -20.99 -7.62 0.56
C LEU A 324 -21.41 -8.15 -0.81
N ARG A 325 -22.68 -8.57 -0.98
CA ARG A 325 -23.23 -9.03 -2.27
C ARG A 325 -23.14 -7.98 -3.39
N TYR A 326 -23.09 -6.71 -3.00
CA TYR A 326 -23.10 -5.54 -3.89
C TYR A 326 -21.78 -4.77 -3.85
N GLY A 327 -20.77 -5.25 -3.11
CA GLY A 327 -19.47 -4.60 -2.97
C GLY A 327 -19.43 -3.45 -1.96
N TRP A 328 -20.50 -3.20 -1.18
CA TRP A 328 -20.58 -2.09 -0.22
C TRP A 328 -20.67 -2.55 1.24
N GLY A 329 -20.27 -3.80 1.49
CA GLY A 329 -20.41 -4.41 2.82
C GLY A 329 -19.33 -4.00 3.82
N LEU A 330 -18.31 -3.24 3.42
CA LEU A 330 -17.30 -2.71 4.34
C LEU A 330 -17.74 -1.35 4.87
N GLN A 331 -17.86 -1.24 6.19
CA GLN A 331 -18.12 0.01 6.89
C GLN A 331 -16.78 0.54 7.40
N VAL A 332 -16.23 1.52 6.69
CA VAL A 332 -14.94 2.14 7.02
C VAL A 332 -15.11 3.65 7.01
N PRO A 333 -14.67 4.37 8.05
CA PRO A 333 -14.83 5.80 8.13
C PRO A 333 -13.91 6.52 7.13
N PRO A 334 -14.30 7.71 6.62
CA PRO A 334 -13.50 8.46 5.65
C PRO A 334 -12.10 8.86 6.14
N SER A 335 -11.91 8.98 7.46
CA SER A 335 -10.60 9.22 8.09
C SER A 335 -9.61 8.06 7.89
N VAL A 336 -10.11 6.86 7.61
CA VAL A 336 -9.32 5.65 7.37
C VAL A 336 -9.14 5.36 5.89
N SER A 337 -10.21 5.47 5.09
CA SER A 337 -10.20 5.12 3.67
C SER A 337 -9.99 6.31 2.72
N GLY A 338 -9.96 7.54 3.23
CA GLY A 338 -9.95 8.76 2.43
C GLY A 338 -11.34 9.15 1.90
N SER A 339 -11.40 9.98 0.86
CA SER A 339 -12.66 10.46 0.25
C SER A 339 -13.43 9.41 -0.56
N GLN A 340 -12.91 8.18 -0.65
CA GLN A 340 -13.51 7.09 -1.41
C GLN A 340 -13.91 5.96 -0.45
N TYR A 341 -15.17 5.53 -0.51
CA TYR A 341 -15.64 4.40 0.29
C TYR A 341 -15.03 3.11 -0.25
N PRO A 342 -14.37 2.29 0.59
CA PRO A 342 -13.71 1.08 0.13
C PRO A 342 -14.76 0.05 -0.27
N HIS A 343 -14.65 -0.41 -1.50
CA HIS A 343 -15.48 -1.51 -1.97
C HIS A 343 -14.95 -2.84 -1.49
N ALA A 344 -15.83 -3.70 -1.01
CA ALA A 344 -15.50 -5.10 -0.80
C ALA A 344 -15.19 -5.73 -2.17
N SER A 345 -14.01 -6.32 -2.31
CA SER A 345 -13.59 -7.01 -3.54
C SER A 345 -14.30 -8.35 -3.74
N THR A 346 -15.13 -8.76 -2.77
CA THR A 346 -15.61 -10.13 -2.61
C THR A 346 -16.94 -10.20 -1.85
N LYS A 347 -17.62 -11.33 -1.99
CA LYS A 347 -18.83 -11.70 -1.22
C LYS A 347 -18.53 -12.66 -0.07
N ILE A 348 -17.29 -13.16 0.02
CA ILE A 348 -16.85 -14.11 1.04
C ILE A 348 -16.52 -13.32 2.30
N PHE A 349 -17.16 -13.68 3.42
CA PHE A 349 -17.08 -12.91 4.66
C PHE A 349 -15.64 -12.82 5.17
N SER A 350 -14.94 -13.95 5.19
CA SER A 350 -13.57 -14.04 5.67
C SER A 350 -12.61 -13.17 4.86
N VAL A 351 -12.72 -13.19 3.53
CA VAL A 351 -11.90 -12.35 2.64
C VAL A 351 -12.21 -10.86 2.86
N ALA A 352 -13.48 -10.49 3.10
CA ALA A 352 -13.84 -9.12 3.45
C ALA A 352 -13.28 -8.68 4.81
N MET A 353 -13.28 -9.56 5.82
CA MET A 353 -12.62 -9.32 7.12
C MET A 353 -11.12 -9.13 6.98
N MET A 354 -10.47 -9.94 6.14
CA MET A 354 -9.04 -9.77 5.85
C MET A 354 -8.77 -8.44 5.12
N GLN A 355 -9.60 -8.08 4.14
CA GLN A 355 -9.49 -6.79 3.44
C GLN A 355 -9.63 -5.63 4.42
N LEU A 356 -10.57 -5.72 5.36
CA LEU A 356 -10.73 -4.75 6.44
C LEU A 356 -9.48 -4.68 7.31
N ALA A 357 -8.95 -5.81 7.77
CA ALA A 357 -7.72 -5.85 8.57
C ALA A 357 -6.52 -5.22 7.82
N THR A 358 -6.39 -5.49 6.52
CA THR A 358 -5.35 -4.90 5.66
C THR A 358 -5.48 -3.38 5.56
N LEU A 359 -6.69 -2.86 5.32
CA LEU A 359 -6.96 -1.41 5.27
C LEU A 359 -6.61 -0.72 6.61
N LEU A 360 -6.87 -1.41 7.71
CA LEU A 360 -6.69 -0.86 9.05
C LEU A 360 -5.27 -1.00 9.58
N GLY A 361 -4.45 -1.89 9.01
CA GLY A 361 -3.07 -2.12 9.39
C GLY A 361 -2.95 -2.61 10.83
N GLN A 362 -1.93 -2.13 11.55
CA GLN A 362 -1.61 -2.55 12.93
C GLN A 362 -2.42 -1.80 14.01
N ARG A 363 -3.58 -1.22 13.67
CA ARG A 363 -4.42 -0.51 14.65
C ARG A 363 -5.03 -1.51 15.63
N GLN A 364 -5.02 -1.16 16.92
CA GLN A 364 -5.49 -2.06 17.97
C GLN A 364 -7.02 -2.11 17.99
N VAL A 365 -7.58 -3.32 17.97
CA VAL A 365 -9.02 -3.57 18.07
C VAL A 365 -9.49 -3.39 19.51
N ARG A 366 -10.64 -2.73 19.70
CA ARG A 366 -11.34 -2.65 20.98
C ARG A 366 -12.40 -3.76 21.08
N TYR A 367 -12.00 -4.94 21.52
CA TYR A 367 -12.88 -6.11 21.59
C TYR A 367 -14.13 -5.90 22.47
N GLU A 368 -14.07 -5.01 23.45
CA GLU A 368 -15.20 -4.65 24.32
C GLU A 368 -16.32 -3.91 23.59
N THR A 369 -16.03 -3.37 22.39
CA THR A 369 -16.97 -2.61 21.56
C THR A 369 -17.63 -3.45 20.46
N VAL A 370 -17.26 -4.74 20.34
CA VAL A 370 -17.82 -5.63 19.32
C VAL A 370 -19.32 -5.80 19.53
N ASP A 371 -20.08 -5.31 18.57
CA ASP A 371 -21.53 -5.45 18.46
C ASP A 371 -21.90 -6.25 17.22
N ILE A 372 -22.96 -7.05 17.35
CA ILE A 372 -23.34 -8.04 16.34
C ILE A 372 -24.84 -8.11 16.23
N SER A 373 -25.32 -7.86 15.01
CA SER A 373 -26.72 -8.07 14.62
C SER A 373 -26.79 -9.20 13.61
N SER A 374 -27.67 -10.18 13.83
CA SER A 374 -27.88 -11.27 12.88
C SER A 374 -29.35 -11.61 12.73
N THR A 375 -29.72 -12.06 11.52
CA THR A 375 -31.06 -12.57 11.24
C THR A 375 -30.99 -13.98 10.69
N LYS A 376 -31.80 -14.88 11.27
CA LYS A 376 -31.82 -16.32 10.94
C LYS A 376 -30.46 -17.02 11.10
N SER A 377 -29.62 -16.56 12.04
CA SER A 377 -28.40 -17.29 12.40
C SER A 377 -28.76 -18.57 13.18
N PRO A 378 -28.10 -19.71 12.89
CA PRO A 378 -28.29 -20.94 13.66
C PRO A 378 -27.58 -20.92 15.03
N LYS A 379 -26.74 -19.91 15.32
CA LYS A 379 -26.00 -19.77 16.59
C LYS A 379 -26.71 -18.84 17.57
N SER A 380 -26.59 -19.10 18.86
CA SER A 380 -27.03 -18.15 19.89
C SER A 380 -26.20 -16.87 19.86
N GLY A 381 -26.74 -15.76 20.40
CA GLY A 381 -26.04 -14.48 20.40
C GLY A 381 -24.68 -14.49 21.12
N ARG A 382 -24.52 -15.36 22.14
CA ARG A 382 -23.25 -15.53 22.86
C ARG A 382 -22.23 -16.29 22.01
N GLU A 383 -22.61 -17.43 21.46
CA GLU A 383 -21.74 -18.24 20.60
C GLU A 383 -21.30 -17.46 19.36
N LEU A 384 -22.23 -16.70 18.77
CA LEU A 384 -21.91 -15.85 17.63
C LEU A 384 -20.91 -14.75 18.01
N ARG A 385 -21.04 -14.17 19.22
CA ARG A 385 -20.13 -13.15 19.71
C ARG A 385 -18.72 -13.68 19.93
N ASP A 386 -18.60 -14.82 20.59
CA ASP A 386 -17.30 -15.45 20.82
C ASP A 386 -16.64 -15.83 19.48
N LEU A 387 -17.43 -16.34 18.53
CA LEU A 387 -16.98 -16.65 17.19
C LEU A 387 -16.47 -15.42 16.44
N VAL A 388 -17.22 -14.31 16.45
CA VAL A 388 -16.81 -13.06 15.78
C VAL A 388 -15.56 -12.45 16.40
N ILE A 389 -15.44 -12.45 17.73
CA ILE A 389 -14.24 -11.98 18.43
C ILE A 389 -13.00 -12.76 17.98
N ASN A 390 -13.11 -14.10 17.93
CA ASN A 390 -12.03 -14.95 17.45
C ASN A 390 -11.74 -14.68 15.97
N GLY A 391 -12.76 -14.48 15.14
CA GLY A 391 -12.57 -14.15 13.72
C GLY A 391 -11.90 -12.80 13.49
N ILE A 392 -12.22 -11.79 14.31
CA ILE A 392 -11.51 -10.49 14.31
C ILE A 392 -10.05 -10.69 14.73
N ALA A 393 -9.80 -11.44 15.80
CA ALA A 393 -8.44 -11.75 16.24
C ALA A 393 -7.61 -12.47 15.17
N GLU A 394 -8.20 -13.45 14.49
CA GLU A 394 -7.60 -14.14 13.35
C GLU A 394 -7.27 -13.18 12.20
N ALA A 395 -8.23 -12.32 11.81
CA ALA A 395 -8.05 -11.41 10.68
C ALA A 395 -6.99 -10.33 10.95
N PHE A 396 -6.98 -9.77 12.17
CA PHE A 396 -6.08 -8.70 12.57
C PHE A 396 -4.75 -9.20 13.14
N ALA A 397 -4.59 -10.52 13.29
CA ALA A 397 -3.46 -11.17 13.95
C ALA A 397 -3.19 -10.57 15.35
N GLN A 398 -4.25 -10.34 16.13
CA GLN A 398 -4.19 -9.77 17.48
C GLN A 398 -4.61 -10.81 18.52
N PRO A 399 -3.99 -10.84 19.71
CA PRO A 399 -4.40 -11.76 20.77
C PRO A 399 -5.78 -11.38 21.31
N VAL A 400 -6.64 -12.38 21.52
CA VAL A 400 -7.90 -12.20 22.24
C VAL A 400 -7.60 -11.93 23.71
N PRO A 401 -8.16 -10.89 24.35
CA PRO A 401 -8.02 -10.65 25.78
C PRO A 401 -8.55 -11.83 26.62
N ALA A 402 -8.08 -11.96 27.85
CA ALA A 402 -8.61 -12.99 28.74
C ALA A 402 -10.12 -12.80 28.98
N ALA A 403 -10.86 -13.89 29.15
CA ALA A 403 -12.32 -13.85 29.16
C ALA A 403 -12.89 -12.98 30.29
N ASP A 404 -12.24 -12.98 31.45
CA ASP A 404 -12.54 -12.15 32.61
C ASP A 404 -12.22 -10.66 32.37
N GLU A 405 -11.06 -10.36 31.78
CA GLU A 405 -10.69 -9.00 31.38
C GLU A 405 -11.68 -8.42 30.37
N LEU A 406 -12.04 -9.19 29.35
CA LEU A 406 -12.99 -8.76 28.31
C LEU A 406 -14.39 -8.55 28.88
N ALA A 407 -14.83 -9.40 29.82
CA ALA A 407 -16.12 -9.25 30.48
C ALA A 407 -16.16 -7.97 31.34
N ALA A 408 -15.10 -7.69 32.10
CA ALA A 408 -14.97 -6.48 32.90
C ALA A 408 -14.95 -5.21 32.02
N ALA A 409 -14.18 -5.24 30.92
CA ALA A 409 -14.12 -4.14 29.96
C ALA A 409 -15.48 -3.91 29.27
N THR A 410 -16.16 -4.97 28.84
CA THR A 410 -17.51 -4.90 28.22
C THR A 410 -18.52 -4.28 29.18
N LYS A 411 -18.49 -4.66 30.47
CA LYS A 411 -19.39 -4.11 31.49
C LYS A 411 -19.15 -2.61 31.67
N THR A 412 -17.89 -2.21 31.82
CA THR A 412 -17.48 -0.82 31.98
C THR A 412 -17.92 0.02 30.78
N TYR A 413 -17.69 -0.47 29.56
CA TYR A 413 -18.10 0.21 28.33
C TYR A 413 -19.62 0.42 28.26
N ARG A 414 -20.42 -0.61 28.59
CA ARG A 414 -21.89 -0.51 28.59
C ARG A 414 -22.41 0.49 29.62
N GLU A 415 -21.78 0.59 30.79
CA GLU A 415 -22.13 1.58 31.80
C GLU A 415 -21.83 3.00 31.31
N GLN A 416 -20.68 3.22 30.66
CA GLN A 416 -20.32 4.50 30.06
C GLN A 416 -21.30 4.92 28.96
N VAL A 417 -21.70 3.99 28.08
CA VAL A 417 -22.69 4.26 27.02
C VAL A 417 -24.05 4.65 27.62
N ARG A 418 -24.53 3.92 28.65
CA ARG A 418 -25.79 4.24 29.34
C ARG A 418 -25.77 5.61 30.01
N GLN A 419 -24.66 5.97 30.67
CA GLN A 419 -24.54 7.26 31.33
C GLN A 419 -24.59 8.43 30.34
N ARG A 420 -24.04 8.27 29.13
CA ARG A 420 -24.13 9.28 28.08
C ARG A 420 -25.54 9.42 27.53
N GLN A 421 -26.20 8.30 27.23
CA GLN A 421 -27.57 8.29 26.72
C GLN A 421 -28.61 8.81 27.74
N ALA A 422 -28.28 8.81 29.03
CA ALA A 422 -29.13 9.38 30.07
C ALA A 422 -28.82 10.87 30.37
N GLY A 423 -27.72 11.39 29.83
CA GLY A 423 -27.29 12.79 29.99
C GLY A 423 -27.56 13.69 28.77
N GLU A 424 -27.81 13.09 27.60
CA GLU A 424 -28.41 13.72 26.41
C GLU A 424 -29.95 13.71 26.51
#